data_AF-A0A3N0XJM3-F1
#
_entry.id   AF-A0A3N0XJM3-F1
#
_cell.length_a   1.000
_cell.length_b   1.000
_cell.length_c   1.000
_cell.angle_alpha   90.00
_cell.angle_beta   90.00
_cell.angle_gamma   90.00
#
_symmetry.space_group_name_H-M   'P 1'
#
loop_
_entity.id
_entity.type
_entity.pdbx_description
1 polymer ?
#
loop_
_entity_poly.entity_id
_entity_poly.type
_entity_poly.pdbx_seq_one_letter_code
_entity_poly.pdbx_strand_id
1 'polypeptide(L)'
;MSVKVTQPDDLRDFMKGRYSSYKNFADLMLKQYFFKSAPLIQQTPAMRKYLSFYRSLEKEDPVYFAVGLLPCARLWVWLANNLSTPPTNAYYTWKKDNMDGHPEEDYRDLLNKYLNTTDKKAKANTIFRTQMQNEHDFFFSS
;
A
#
# COMPACT_ATOMS: atom_id res chain seq x y z
N MET A 1 -25.44 4.18 20.59
CA MET A 1 -25.20 2.91 19.87
C MET A 1 -24.56 3.26 18.54
N SER A 2 -23.35 2.77 18.26
CA SER A 2 -22.68 3.05 16.98
C SER A 2 -23.43 2.30 15.88
N VAL A 3 -23.87 3.03 14.85
CA VAL A 3 -24.57 2.44 13.70
C VAL A 3 -23.61 1.48 13.01
N LYS A 4 -23.94 0.18 12.97
CA LYS A 4 -23.22 -0.79 12.15
C LYS A 4 -23.42 -0.40 10.69
N VAL A 5 -22.44 0.30 10.12
CA VAL A 5 -22.34 0.52 8.68
C VAL A 5 -22.18 -0.86 8.04
N THR A 6 -23.19 -1.31 7.31
CA THR A 6 -23.12 -2.52 6.50
C THR A 6 -22.16 -2.23 5.34
N GLN A 7 -20.88 -2.57 5.51
CA GLN A 7 -19.93 -2.58 4.41
C GLN A 7 -20.37 -3.64 3.39
N PRO A 8 -20.35 -3.32 2.08
CA PRO A 8 -20.47 -4.32 1.04
C PRO A 8 -19.46 -5.44 1.24
N ASP A 9 -19.88 -6.69 1.01
CA ASP A 9 -19.06 -7.87 1.33
C ASP A 9 -17.69 -7.86 0.63
N ASP A 10 -17.61 -7.35 -0.60
CA ASP A 10 -16.38 -7.28 -1.38
C ASP A 10 -15.33 -6.28 -0.83
N LEU A 11 -15.73 -5.09 -0.38
CA LEU A 11 -14.80 -4.14 0.26
C LEU A 11 -14.27 -4.70 1.59
N ARG A 12 -15.15 -5.32 2.38
CA ARG A 12 -14.74 -5.95 3.63
C ARG A 12 -13.76 -7.08 3.36
N ASP A 13 -14.04 -7.93 2.38
CA ASP A 13 -13.21 -9.10 2.09
C ASP A 13 -11.88 -8.68 1.45
N PHE A 14 -11.88 -7.64 0.61
CA PHE A 14 -10.65 -6.98 0.14
C PHE A 14 -9.78 -6.50 1.31
N MET A 15 -10.36 -5.77 2.28
CA MET A 15 -9.61 -5.26 3.43
C MET A 15 -9.06 -6.39 4.32
N LYS A 16 -9.84 -7.46 4.53
CA LYS A 16 -9.36 -8.66 5.24
C LYS A 16 -8.22 -9.34 4.48
N GLY A 17 -8.32 -9.41 3.16
CA GLY A 17 -7.26 -9.95 2.29
C GLY A 17 -5.98 -9.13 2.41
N ARG A 18 -6.07 -7.80 2.32
CA ARG A 18 -4.91 -6.91 2.52
C ARG A 18 -4.33 -7.04 3.92
N TYR A 19 -5.15 -7.04 4.97
CA TYR A 19 -4.66 -7.28 6.34
C TYR A 19 -3.86 -8.58 6.44
N SER A 20 -4.40 -9.69 5.91
CA SER A 20 -3.75 -10.99 5.95
C SER A 20 -2.43 -10.99 5.17
N SER A 21 -2.40 -10.37 4.00
CA SER A 21 -1.18 -10.21 3.19
C SER A 21 -0.09 -9.44 3.95
N TYR A 22 -0.43 -8.29 4.53
CA TYR A 22 0.52 -7.46 5.29
C TYR A 22 0.99 -8.17 6.56
N LYS A 23 0.10 -8.89 7.24
CA LYS A 23 0.46 -9.70 8.41
C LYS A 23 1.46 -10.79 8.04
N ASN A 24 1.19 -11.56 6.98
CA ASN A 24 2.09 -12.62 6.53
C ASN A 24 3.45 -12.07 6.13
N PHE A 25 3.48 -10.93 5.44
CA PHE A 25 4.72 -10.26 5.09
C PHE A 25 5.48 -9.78 6.34
N ALA A 26 4.80 -9.17 7.30
CA ALA A 26 5.43 -8.76 8.57
C ALA A 26 6.01 -9.97 9.34
N ASP A 27 5.26 -11.07 9.43
CA ASP A 27 5.71 -12.30 10.10
C ASP A 27 6.93 -12.92 9.38
N LEU A 28 6.95 -12.88 8.05
CA LEU A 28 8.11 -13.28 7.23
C LEU A 28 9.35 -12.44 7.55
N MET A 29 9.18 -11.11 7.58
CA MET A 29 10.29 -10.17 7.85
C MET A 29 10.83 -10.38 9.27
N LEU A 30 9.97 -10.52 10.28
CA LEU A 30 10.41 -10.81 11.63
C LEU A 30 11.25 -12.09 11.70
N LYS A 31 10.81 -13.14 11.01
CA LYS A 31 11.56 -14.40 10.93
C LYS A 31 12.91 -14.24 10.21
N GLN A 32 12.92 -13.55 9.07
CA GLN A 32 14.13 -13.33 8.26
C GLN A 32 15.21 -12.57 9.03
N TYR A 33 14.81 -11.60 9.86
CA TYR A 33 15.73 -10.80 10.67
C TYR A 33 15.85 -11.28 12.12
N PHE A 34 15.36 -12.49 12.44
CA PHE A 34 15.42 -13.11 13.78
C PHE A 34 14.84 -12.24 14.91
N PHE A 35 13.86 -11.40 14.60
CA PHE A 35 13.16 -10.58 15.59
C PHE A 35 12.00 -11.35 16.24
N LYS A 36 11.90 -11.28 17.57
CA LYS A 36 10.77 -11.86 18.33
C LYS A 36 9.47 -11.08 18.15
N SER A 37 9.59 -9.78 17.88
CA SER A 37 8.48 -8.85 17.66
C SER A 37 9.01 -7.64 16.89
N ALA A 38 8.11 -6.77 16.41
CA ALA A 38 8.52 -5.51 15.79
C ALA A 38 9.47 -4.74 16.72
N PRO A 39 10.69 -4.40 16.29
CA PRO A 39 11.62 -3.64 17.10
C PRO A 39 11.08 -2.22 17.32
N LEU A 40 11.65 -1.51 18.29
CA LEU A 40 11.34 -0.10 18.48
C LEU A 40 11.92 0.70 17.30
N ILE A 41 11.09 0.99 16.31
CA ILE A 41 11.48 1.78 15.14
C ILE A 41 11.23 3.25 15.45
N GLN A 42 12.30 4.04 15.48
CA GLN A 42 12.19 5.50 15.52
C GLN A 42 11.72 5.99 14.15
N GLN A 43 10.45 6.39 14.06
CA GLN A 43 9.86 6.86 12.82
C GLN A 43 10.53 8.16 12.36
N THR A 44 10.87 8.26 11.08
CA THR A 44 11.27 9.53 10.46
C THR A 44 10.05 10.47 10.30
N PRO A 45 10.25 11.78 10.08
CA PRO A 45 9.15 12.69 9.75
C PRO A 45 8.35 12.22 8.52
N ALA A 46 9.01 11.70 7.48
CA ALA A 46 8.35 11.17 6.29
C ALA A 46 7.49 9.93 6.62
N MET A 47 7.99 8.98 7.40
CA MET A 47 7.22 7.83 7.86
C MET A 47 5.98 8.26 8.65
N ARG A 48 6.12 9.22 9.57
CA ARG A 48 4.98 9.75 10.34
C ARG A 48 3.92 10.38 9.44
N LYS A 49 4.34 11.19 8.46
CA LYS A 49 3.44 11.81 7.46
C LYS A 49 2.72 10.75 6.62
N TYR A 50 3.44 9.73 6.19
CA TYR A 50 2.86 8.65 5.38
C TYR A 50 1.81 7.86 6.18
N LEU A 51 2.15 7.43 7.39
CA LEU A 51 1.23 6.68 8.26
C LEU A 51 0.05 7.51 8.75
N SER A 52 0.23 8.80 9.01
CA SER A 52 -0.86 9.69 9.42
C SER A 52 -1.88 9.90 8.29
N PHE A 53 -1.45 9.86 7.04
CA PHE A 53 -2.35 9.90 5.89
C PHE A 53 -3.20 8.63 5.79
N TYR A 54 -2.64 7.43 5.99
CA TYR A 54 -3.49 6.22 6.08
C TYR A 54 -4.54 6.33 7.19
N ARG A 55 -4.16 6.83 8.37
CA ARG A 55 -5.10 7.04 9.50
C ARG A 55 -6.20 8.06 9.19
N SER A 56 -5.96 9.03 8.32
CA SER A 56 -7.02 9.97 7.93
C SER A 56 -8.04 9.30 7.00
N LEU A 57 -7.59 8.37 6.15
CA LEU A 57 -8.45 7.59 5.25
C LEU A 57 -9.35 6.58 5.98
N GLU A 58 -8.96 6.12 7.17
CA GLU A 58 -9.79 5.22 8.00
C GLU A 58 -11.15 5.84 8.40
N LYS A 59 -11.25 7.17 8.36
CA LYS A 59 -12.46 7.92 8.72
C LYS A 59 -13.37 8.22 7.52
N GLU A 60 -12.97 7.78 6.34
CA GLU A 60 -13.61 8.09 5.06
C GLU A 60 -14.34 6.86 4.48
N ASP A 61 -14.95 7.01 3.29
CA ASP A 61 -15.47 5.85 2.53
C ASP A 61 -14.33 4.81 2.36
N PRO A 62 -14.51 3.54 2.77
CA PRO A 62 -13.48 2.50 2.75
C PRO A 62 -12.79 2.31 1.39
N VAL A 63 -13.45 2.62 0.27
CA VAL A 63 -12.80 2.58 -1.05
C VAL A 63 -11.57 3.47 -1.10
N TYR A 64 -11.58 4.60 -0.39
CA TYR A 64 -10.45 5.54 -0.38
C TYR A 64 -9.23 4.99 0.36
N PHE A 65 -9.43 4.13 1.35
CA PHE A 65 -8.31 3.39 1.94
C PHE A 65 -7.69 2.43 0.92
N ALA A 66 -8.52 1.74 0.13
CA ALA A 66 -8.03 0.88 -0.96
C ALA A 66 -7.26 1.69 -2.03
N VAL A 67 -7.77 2.87 -2.40
CA VAL A 67 -7.04 3.81 -3.28
C VAL A 67 -5.70 4.21 -2.67
N GLY A 68 -5.68 4.48 -1.37
CA GLY A 68 -4.46 4.88 -0.66
C GLY A 68 -3.38 3.80 -0.61
N LEU A 69 -3.76 2.52 -0.71
CA LEU A 69 -2.83 1.38 -0.78
C LEU A 69 -2.31 1.10 -2.19
N LEU A 70 -2.98 1.58 -3.24
CA LEU A 70 -2.61 1.26 -4.62
C LEU A 70 -1.22 1.79 -5.04
N PRO A 71 -0.79 3.01 -4.65
CA PRO A 71 0.53 3.55 -4.98
C PRO A 71 1.69 2.63 -4.63
N CYS A 72 1.74 2.08 -3.40
CA CYS A 72 2.85 1.21 -3.00
C CYS A 72 2.86 -0.09 -3.82
N ALA A 73 1.69 -0.72 -3.99
CA ALA A 73 1.54 -1.97 -4.72
C ALA A 73 1.95 -1.85 -6.19
N ARG A 74 1.70 -0.69 -6.83
CA ARG A 74 2.10 -0.42 -8.22
C ARG A 74 3.55 0.06 -8.34
N LEU A 75 3.97 0.99 -7.50
CA LEU A 75 5.24 1.66 -7.65
C LEU A 75 6.42 0.71 -7.47
N TRP A 76 6.37 -0.18 -6.47
CA TRP A 76 7.46 -1.11 -6.19
C TRP A 76 7.68 -2.09 -7.36
N VAL A 77 6.59 -2.64 -7.91
CA VAL A 77 6.62 -3.49 -9.11
C VAL A 77 7.14 -2.72 -10.33
N TRP A 78 6.66 -1.49 -10.52
CA TRP A 78 7.11 -0.66 -11.63
C TRP A 78 8.61 -0.35 -11.53
N LEU A 79 9.11 0.05 -10.35
CA LEU A 79 10.53 0.31 -10.13
C LEU A 79 11.38 -0.93 -10.39
N ALA A 80 10.98 -2.08 -9.86
CA ALA A 80 11.69 -3.34 -10.07
C ALA A 80 11.80 -3.68 -11.57
N ASN A 81 10.73 -3.49 -12.33
CA ASN A 81 10.72 -3.79 -13.77
C ASN A 81 11.49 -2.75 -14.61
N ASN A 82 11.52 -1.48 -14.20
CA ASN A 82 12.11 -0.40 -15.00
C ASN A 82 13.55 -0.04 -14.62
N LEU A 83 14.04 -0.41 -13.44
CA LEU A 83 15.42 -0.17 -13.05
C LEU A 83 16.39 -1.11 -13.80
N SER A 84 17.44 -0.52 -14.37
CA SER A 84 18.54 -1.25 -15.00
C SER A 84 19.52 -1.79 -13.94
N THR A 85 19.15 -2.92 -13.34
CA THR A 85 19.95 -3.60 -12.31
C THR A 85 20.42 -4.95 -12.87
N PRO A 86 21.66 -5.06 -13.38
CA PRO A 86 22.17 -6.32 -13.91
C PRO A 86 22.34 -7.37 -12.80
N PRO A 87 22.38 -8.69 -13.13
CA PRO A 87 22.57 -9.75 -12.13
C PRO A 87 23.83 -9.66 -11.29
N THR A 88 24.84 -8.93 -11.77
CA THR A 88 26.10 -8.65 -11.05
C THR A 88 25.97 -7.55 -10.00
N ASN A 89 24.86 -6.81 -9.98
CA ASN A 89 24.62 -5.75 -9.01
C ASN A 89 24.26 -6.34 -7.64
N ALA A 90 24.83 -5.79 -6.56
CA ALA A 90 24.60 -6.24 -5.19
C ALA A 90 23.11 -6.19 -4.76
N TYR A 91 22.30 -5.35 -5.40
CA TYR A 91 20.88 -5.18 -5.14
C TYR A 91 19.98 -5.93 -6.13
N TYR A 92 20.52 -6.84 -6.93
CA TYR A 92 19.74 -7.61 -7.90
C TYR A 92 18.62 -8.45 -7.25
N THR A 93 18.85 -8.96 -6.04
CA THR A 93 17.83 -9.69 -5.27
C THR A 93 16.61 -8.81 -4.99
N TRP A 94 16.81 -7.53 -4.60
CA TRP A 94 15.71 -6.59 -4.41
C TRP A 94 14.88 -6.43 -5.69
N LYS A 95 15.52 -6.35 -6.86
CA LYS A 95 14.79 -6.29 -8.15
C LYS A 95 13.96 -7.56 -8.35
N LYS A 96 14.56 -8.73 -8.15
CA LYS A 96 13.90 -10.03 -8.31
C LYS A 96 12.71 -10.20 -7.37
N ASP A 97 12.84 -9.79 -6.12
CA ASP A 97 11.80 -9.98 -5.11
C ASP A 97 10.57 -9.08 -5.33
N ASN A 98 10.69 -8.06 -6.19
CA ASN A 98 9.63 -7.06 -6.42
C ASN A 98 9.04 -7.08 -7.85
N MET A 99 9.52 -7.91 -8.78
CA MET A 99 9.11 -7.82 -10.19
C MET A 99 7.75 -8.47 -10.52
N ASP A 100 7.29 -9.44 -9.72
CA ASP A 100 6.17 -10.34 -10.05
C ASP A 100 4.81 -9.94 -9.43
N GLY A 101 4.62 -8.67 -9.09
CA GLY A 101 3.35 -8.20 -8.49
C GLY A 101 2.28 -7.86 -9.54
N HIS A 102 1.03 -8.26 -9.28
CA HIS A 102 -0.14 -8.02 -10.15
C HIS A 102 -1.24 -7.18 -9.47
N PRO A 103 -0.95 -5.94 -9.04
CA PRO A 103 -1.92 -5.10 -8.32
C PRO A 103 -3.17 -4.77 -9.15
N GLU A 104 -3.14 -4.89 -10.47
CA GLU A 104 -4.31 -4.76 -11.33
C GLU A 104 -5.37 -5.83 -11.06
N GLU A 105 -4.99 -7.06 -10.75
CA GLU A 105 -5.92 -8.16 -10.51
C GLU A 105 -6.71 -7.95 -9.21
N ASP A 106 -6.03 -7.44 -8.18
CA ASP A 106 -6.60 -7.22 -6.86
C ASP A 106 -7.45 -5.93 -6.76
N TYR A 107 -7.11 -4.88 -7.51
CA TYR A 107 -7.68 -3.54 -7.30
C TYR A 107 -8.62 -3.08 -8.42
N ARG A 108 -8.41 -3.47 -9.67
CA ARG A 108 -9.09 -2.84 -10.82
C ARG A 108 -10.61 -2.93 -10.72
N ASP A 109 -11.13 -4.13 -10.50
CA ASP A 109 -12.57 -4.37 -10.56
C ASP A 109 -13.28 -3.74 -9.34
N LEU A 110 -12.66 -3.82 -8.17
CA LEU A 110 -13.13 -3.14 -6.95
C LEU A 110 -13.19 -1.61 -7.16
N LEU A 111 -12.09 -1.00 -7.62
CA LEU A 111 -12.02 0.46 -7.78
C LEU A 111 -12.97 0.94 -8.89
N ASN A 112 -13.08 0.24 -10.01
CA ASN A 112 -14.01 0.58 -11.08
C ASN A 112 -15.47 0.55 -10.60
N LYS A 113 -15.82 -0.41 -9.73
CA LYS A 113 -17.16 -0.50 -9.14
C LYS A 113 -17.49 0.68 -8.23
N TYR A 114 -16.57 1.08 -7.35
CA TYR A 114 -16.84 2.08 -6.31
C TYR A 114 -16.50 3.52 -6.69
N LEU A 115 -15.59 3.74 -7.64
CA LEU A 115 -15.21 5.06 -8.16
C LEU A 115 -16.05 5.41 -9.40
N ASN A 116 -17.37 5.35 -9.25
CA ASN A 116 -18.34 5.44 -10.34
C ASN A 116 -18.85 6.87 -10.63
N THR A 117 -18.49 7.86 -9.81
CA THR A 117 -18.86 9.27 -10.03
C THR A 117 -17.62 10.15 -10.26
N THR A 118 -17.82 11.31 -10.89
CA THR A 118 -16.75 12.30 -11.10
C THR A 118 -16.10 12.73 -9.79
N ASP A 119 -16.91 13.01 -8.76
CA ASP A 119 -16.39 13.46 -7.46
C ASP A 119 -15.57 12.38 -6.76
N LYS A 120 -16.02 11.11 -6.79
CA LYS A 120 -15.26 9.99 -6.23
C LYS A 120 -13.94 9.80 -6.96
N LYS A 121 -13.94 9.90 -8.29
CA LYS A 121 -12.72 9.83 -9.11
C LYS A 121 -11.77 11.00 -8.81
N ALA A 122 -12.28 12.22 -8.68
CA ALA A 122 -11.47 13.39 -8.34
C ALA A 122 -10.79 13.22 -6.97
N LYS A 123 -11.54 12.79 -5.95
CA LYS A 123 -10.99 12.52 -4.62
C LYS A 123 -9.97 11.37 -4.64
N ALA A 124 -10.28 10.27 -5.33
CA ALA A 124 -9.36 9.15 -5.48
C ALA A 124 -8.05 9.57 -6.17
N ASN A 125 -8.12 10.40 -7.21
CA ASN A 125 -6.94 10.93 -7.89
C ASN A 125 -6.06 11.76 -6.96
N THR A 126 -6.66 12.58 -6.09
CA THR A 126 -5.91 13.33 -5.07
C THR A 126 -5.22 12.39 -4.09
N ILE A 127 -5.95 11.41 -3.55
CA ILE A 127 -5.42 10.41 -2.60
C ILE A 127 -4.25 9.64 -3.21
N PHE A 128 -4.42 9.14 -4.44
CA PHE A 128 -3.39 8.40 -5.16
C PHE A 128 -2.11 9.25 -5.30
N ARG A 129 -2.24 10.50 -5.77
CA ARG A 129 -1.09 11.41 -5.93
C ARG A 129 -0.43 11.75 -4.60
N THR A 130 -1.19 11.97 -3.54
CA THR A 130 -0.64 12.24 -2.20
C THR A 130 0.15 11.04 -1.69
N GLN A 131 -0.33 9.82 -1.89
CA GLN A 131 0.39 8.62 -1.47
C GLN A 131 1.61 8.31 -2.35
N MET A 132 1.55 8.59 -3.66
CA MET A 132 2.76 8.57 -4.51
C MET A 132 3.81 9.58 -4.03
N GLN A 133 3.41 10.77 -3.60
CA GLN A 133 4.33 11.73 -3.01
C GLN A 133 4.89 11.22 -1.67
N ASN A 134 4.08 10.56 -0.84
CA ASN A 134 4.56 9.97 0.41
C ASN A 134 5.56 8.82 0.18
N GLU A 135 5.36 7.99 -0.86
CA GLU A 135 6.35 6.99 -1.29
C GLU A 135 7.66 7.67 -1.72
N HIS A 136 7.58 8.70 -2.57
CA HIS A 136 8.74 9.48 -2.96
C HIS A 136 9.49 10.06 -1.74
N ASP A 137 8.77 10.73 -0.83
CA ASP A 137 9.34 11.33 0.37
C ASP A 137 9.96 10.28 1.29
N PHE A 138 9.35 9.09 1.37
CA PHE A 138 9.89 7.95 2.12
C PHE A 138 11.26 7.54 1.57
N PHE A 139 11.35 7.26 0.27
CA PHE A 139 12.63 6.92 -0.38
C PHE A 139 13.66 8.04 -0.22
N PHE A 140 13.26 9.30 -0.38
CA PHE A 140 14.16 10.44 -0.30
C PHE A 140 14.67 10.75 1.12
N SER A 141 13.94 10.30 2.15
CA SER A 141 14.32 10.51 3.56
C SER A 141 15.26 9.45 4.15
N SER A 142 15.67 8.49 3.31
CA SER A 142 16.50 7.33 3.67
C SER A 142 17.98 7.66 3.75
#